data_AF-A0A946WSE1-F1
#
_entry.id   AF-A0A946WSE1-F1
#
_cell.length_a   1.000
_cell.length_b   1.000
_cell.length_c   1.000
_cell.angle_alpha   90.00
_cell.angle_beta   90.00
_cell.angle_gamma   90.00
#
_symmetry.space_group_name_H-M   'P 1'
#
loop_
_entity.id
_entity.type
_entity.pdbx_description
1 polymer ?
#
loop_
_entity_poly.entity_id
_entity_poly.type
_entity_poly.pdbx_seq_one_letter_code
_entity_poly.pdbx_strand_id
1 'polypeptide(L)'
;AGFEHTKSLYVGRNGGPYLIREWKNDDEIAQLAGENALRFFHTLRDAAREVNPDFRVITRLESFYGEHDTVWEGLGKGVDVEATSLIARGWDSPYAHPRYKDVRDVNGGTIYQADFNERETQLLSDIEDRDGRAHFYFATGPHSMFEPLLGVPYPGLTFGKLKAMYDGNVNNLAMCGGAFPPDLVPYNPNHEIVRQFQFDAGMDIKKVVNDLAKRWAGDEFGEILAKAWNYTEDAIVAYPNITSLYSTFGFTWYRLWLRPFVPNIEALPQKDRNYYEEFMCTTPHNPNNVDLSRDVLFQLTTPEKSLRDIERIDENLMEPIEEAIEMLQNIEQAAISKLSKKNVISDQLVRIRALRCWFVTSRSVAAWVAGVYGYMAAQNDTEKDNAKAILDKMTDMEIANTEELIELVNSGVEFMAITDQGETPLIYGSNFADLLPRRIELMQKHRDDEPFIDHNYVERKAGEMI
;
A
#
# COMPACT_ATOMS: atom_id res chain seq x y z
N ALA A 1 -13.11 19.45 2.55
CA ALA A 1 -13.48 20.69 1.86
C ALA A 1 -12.39 20.99 0.85
N GLY A 2 -12.74 21.25 -0.42
CA GLY A 2 -11.76 21.60 -1.45
C GLY A 2 -11.17 22.97 -1.15
N PHE A 3 -9.93 23.03 -0.68
CA PHE A 3 -9.20 24.30 -0.58
C PHE A 3 -8.55 24.60 -1.92
N GLU A 4 -9.38 25.03 -2.88
CA GLU A 4 -9.03 25.30 -4.29
C GLU A 4 -7.91 26.34 -4.48
N HIS A 5 -7.46 26.98 -3.41
CA HIS A 5 -6.42 28.01 -3.40
C HIS A 5 -5.13 27.58 -2.70
N THR A 6 -5.04 26.36 -2.20
CA THR A 6 -3.78 25.82 -1.69
C THR A 6 -2.82 25.52 -2.83
N LYS A 7 -1.53 25.71 -2.58
CA LYS A 7 -0.42 25.26 -3.42
C LYS A 7 -0.40 23.73 -3.50
N SER A 8 -0.79 23.08 -2.40
CA SER A 8 -0.46 21.69 -2.14
C SER A 8 -1.41 20.64 -2.74
N LEU A 9 -2.65 21.02 -3.09
CA LEU A 9 -3.69 20.05 -3.47
C LEU A 9 -3.66 19.57 -4.94
N TYR A 10 -2.78 20.09 -5.82
CA TYR A 10 -2.68 19.64 -7.21
C TYR A 10 -1.25 19.57 -7.72
N VAL A 11 -0.93 18.46 -8.42
CA VAL A 11 0.35 18.25 -9.10
C VAL A 11 0.41 19.15 -10.33
N GLY A 12 1.26 20.18 -10.28
CA GLY A 12 1.46 21.13 -11.37
C GLY A 12 0.62 22.41 -11.27
N ARG A 13 1.08 23.44 -12.00
CA ARG A 13 0.50 24.80 -12.03
C ARG A 13 -0.91 24.90 -12.63
N ASN A 14 -1.61 23.79 -12.87
CA ASN A 14 -2.82 23.74 -13.69
C ASN A 14 -4.08 23.56 -12.82
N GLY A 15 -4.74 24.66 -12.40
CA GLY A 15 -6.16 24.55 -12.02
C GLY A 15 -6.81 25.69 -11.22
N GLY A 16 -6.09 26.37 -10.33
CA GLY A 16 -6.61 27.54 -9.58
C GLY A 16 -6.35 28.86 -10.33
N PRO A 17 -7.08 29.96 -10.04
CA PRO A 17 -7.09 31.17 -10.89
C PRO A 17 -5.67 31.73 -11.09
N TYR A 18 -5.16 31.50 -12.29
CA TYR A 18 -3.83 31.85 -12.81
C TYR A 18 -3.43 33.31 -12.58
N LEU A 19 -4.39 34.20 -12.31
CA LEU A 19 -4.17 35.64 -12.17
C LEU A 19 -3.47 36.06 -10.86
N ILE A 20 -3.59 35.30 -9.77
CA ILE A 20 -2.97 35.69 -8.48
C ILE A 20 -1.47 35.34 -8.46
N ARG A 21 -1.05 34.31 -9.20
CA ARG A 21 0.29 33.73 -9.10
C ARG A 21 1.36 34.40 -9.97
N GLU A 22 0.98 35.29 -10.90
CA GLU A 22 1.94 36.08 -11.70
C GLU A 22 2.50 37.31 -10.96
N TRP A 23 1.87 37.72 -9.84
CA TRP A 23 2.14 38.99 -9.16
C TRP A 23 2.52 38.87 -7.68
N LYS A 24 2.49 37.65 -7.12
CA LYS A 24 2.84 37.35 -5.73
C LYS A 24 3.88 36.23 -5.66
N ASN A 25 4.74 36.27 -4.65
CA ASN A 25 5.70 35.18 -4.42
C ASN A 25 5.00 33.95 -3.80
N ASP A 26 5.64 32.80 -3.92
CA ASP A 26 5.13 31.50 -3.45
C ASP A 26 4.80 31.49 -1.95
N ASP A 27 5.61 32.17 -1.14
CA ASP A 27 5.47 32.20 0.32
C ASP A 27 4.21 32.98 0.74
N GLU A 28 3.93 34.11 0.08
CA GLU A 28 2.71 34.89 0.30
C GLU A 28 1.45 34.10 -0.06
N ILE A 29 1.52 33.30 -1.14
CA ILE A 29 0.39 32.45 -1.55
C ILE A 29 0.15 31.34 -0.53
N ALA A 30 1.22 30.66 -0.08
CA ALA A 30 1.14 29.62 0.91
C ALA A 30 0.61 30.15 2.25
N GLN A 31 1.13 31.29 2.72
CA GLN A 31 0.65 31.92 3.94
C GLN A 31 -0.86 32.23 3.86
N LEU A 32 -1.30 32.95 2.82
CA LEU A 32 -2.71 33.33 2.67
C LEU A 32 -3.64 32.10 2.52
N ALA A 33 -3.16 31.05 1.84
CA ALA A 33 -3.91 29.80 1.72
C ALA A 33 -4.03 29.08 3.07
N GLY A 34 -2.94 29.02 3.85
CA GLY A 34 -2.92 28.46 5.19
C GLY A 34 -3.83 29.22 6.16
N GLU A 35 -3.76 30.55 6.18
CA GLU A 35 -4.64 31.41 6.97
C GLU A 35 -6.12 31.21 6.61
N ASN A 36 -6.43 31.04 5.32
CA ASN A 36 -7.79 30.76 4.88
C ASN A 36 -8.28 29.38 5.35
N ALA A 37 -7.42 28.36 5.31
CA ALA A 37 -7.76 27.03 5.83
C ALA A 37 -8.02 27.07 7.34
N LEU A 38 -7.15 27.73 8.11
CA LEU A 38 -7.32 27.93 9.55
C LEU A 38 -8.61 28.67 9.89
N ARG A 39 -8.92 29.76 9.15
CA ARG A 39 -10.18 30.48 9.33
C ARG A 39 -11.39 29.55 9.15
N PHE A 40 -11.36 28.68 8.14
CA PHE A 40 -12.42 27.69 7.94
C PHE A 40 -12.52 26.71 9.13
N PHE A 41 -11.39 26.16 9.61
CA PHE A 41 -11.39 25.24 10.75
C PHE A 41 -11.90 25.89 12.03
N HIS A 42 -11.46 27.11 12.34
CA HIS A 42 -11.94 27.86 13.51
C HIS A 42 -13.43 28.20 13.39
N THR A 43 -13.90 28.61 12.21
CA THR A 43 -15.34 28.88 11.98
C THR A 43 -16.18 27.64 12.25
N LEU A 44 -15.76 26.48 11.74
CA LEU A 44 -16.46 25.21 11.97
C LEU A 44 -16.46 24.82 13.45
N ARG A 45 -15.31 24.92 14.12
CA ARG A 45 -15.15 24.63 15.54
C ARG A 45 -16.05 25.53 16.39
N ASP A 46 -15.98 26.84 16.18
CA ASP A 46 -16.66 27.82 17.03
C ASP A 46 -18.17 27.71 16.88
N ALA A 47 -18.68 27.56 15.65
CA ALA A 47 -20.10 27.34 15.41
C ALA A 47 -20.61 26.04 16.06
N ALA A 48 -19.84 24.95 15.98
CA ALA A 48 -20.22 23.70 16.63
C ALA A 48 -20.14 23.78 18.16
N ARG A 49 -19.23 24.60 18.70
CA ARG A 49 -19.07 24.82 20.16
C ARG A 49 -20.17 25.63 20.80
N GLU A 50 -20.97 26.36 20.02
CA GLU A 50 -22.23 26.94 20.52
C GLU A 50 -23.22 25.86 21.00
N VAL A 51 -23.11 24.64 20.46
CA VAL A 51 -23.95 23.48 20.81
C VAL A 51 -23.21 22.49 21.72
N ASN A 52 -21.96 22.15 21.38
CA ASN A 52 -21.12 21.22 22.13
C ASN A 52 -19.75 21.86 22.44
N PRO A 53 -19.54 22.40 23.66
CA PRO A 53 -18.28 23.06 24.03
C PRO A 53 -17.02 22.21 23.82
N ASP A 54 -17.14 20.88 23.84
CA ASP A 54 -16.04 19.94 23.67
C ASP A 54 -15.77 19.57 22.20
N PHE A 55 -16.52 20.14 21.25
CA PHE A 55 -16.33 19.86 19.83
C PHE A 55 -14.91 20.26 19.38
N ARG A 56 -14.31 19.40 18.55
CA ARG A 56 -12.96 19.57 17.98
C ARG A 56 -13.00 19.34 16.47
N VAL A 57 -12.10 20.00 15.75
CA VAL A 57 -11.90 19.82 14.30
C VAL A 57 -10.54 19.16 14.11
N ILE A 58 -10.47 18.07 13.36
CA ILE A 58 -9.21 17.37 13.06
C ILE A 58 -8.89 17.59 11.57
N THR A 59 -7.64 17.91 11.25
CA THR A 59 -7.16 18.06 9.88
C THR A 59 -5.89 17.26 9.63
N ARG A 60 -5.63 16.88 8.37
CA ARG A 60 -4.39 16.23 7.92
C ARG A 60 -3.41 17.27 7.39
N LEU A 61 -2.12 17.12 7.69
CA LEU A 61 -1.08 18.07 7.26
C LEU A 61 -0.37 17.68 5.97
N GLU A 62 -0.43 16.41 5.56
CA GLU A 62 0.22 15.90 4.35
C GLU A 62 -0.24 16.68 3.10
N SER A 63 -1.51 17.10 3.07
CA SER A 63 -2.08 17.89 1.97
C SER A 63 -1.75 19.39 2.03
N PHE A 64 -1.07 19.88 3.07
CA PHE A 64 -0.69 21.29 3.26
C PHE A 64 0.83 21.46 3.28
N TYR A 65 1.58 20.75 2.43
CA TYR A 65 3.05 20.79 2.46
C TYR A 65 3.64 22.18 2.23
N GLY A 66 3.01 23.00 1.38
CA GLY A 66 3.39 24.40 1.15
C GLY A 66 2.94 25.33 2.26
N GLU A 67 1.74 25.09 2.82
CA GLU A 67 1.13 25.88 3.88
C GLU A 67 1.51 25.41 5.30
N HIS A 68 2.41 24.44 5.41
CA HIS A 68 2.61 23.62 6.60
C HIS A 68 2.87 24.47 7.85
N ASP A 69 3.81 25.40 7.77
CA ASP A 69 4.22 26.22 8.92
C ASP A 69 3.07 27.11 9.40
N THR A 70 2.37 27.77 8.46
CA THR A 70 1.19 28.60 8.79
C THR A 70 0.08 27.77 9.43
N VAL A 71 -0.25 26.60 8.85
CA VAL A 71 -1.30 25.73 9.40
C VAL A 71 -0.87 25.17 10.76
N TRP A 72 0.39 24.72 10.90
CA TRP A 72 0.95 24.20 12.14
C TRP A 72 0.82 25.20 13.29
N GLU A 73 1.22 26.45 13.08
CA GLU A 73 1.12 27.53 14.08
C GLU A 73 -0.32 27.79 14.54
N GLY A 74 -1.29 27.61 13.64
CA GLY A 74 -2.72 27.77 13.95
C GLY A 74 -3.40 26.57 14.61
N LEU A 75 -2.71 25.43 14.76
CA LEU A 75 -3.22 24.28 15.50
C LEU A 75 -3.28 24.57 17.01
N GLY A 76 -4.19 23.87 17.69
CA GLY A 76 -4.47 24.02 19.11
C GLY A 76 -5.91 24.49 19.40
N LYS A 77 -6.26 24.53 20.69
CA LYS A 77 -7.54 25.02 21.22
C LYS A 77 -8.74 24.40 20.50
N GLY A 78 -8.71 23.08 20.27
CA GLY A 78 -9.76 22.33 19.57
C GLY A 78 -9.64 22.27 18.05
N VAL A 79 -8.55 22.75 17.46
CA VAL A 79 -8.13 22.37 16.09
C VAL A 79 -6.93 21.43 16.23
N ASP A 80 -7.13 20.18 15.84
CA ASP A 80 -6.23 19.05 16.02
C ASP A 80 -5.60 18.62 14.69
N VAL A 81 -4.56 17.80 14.78
CA VAL A 81 -3.90 17.18 13.63
C VAL A 81 -4.09 15.66 13.65
N GLU A 82 -4.39 15.09 12.49
CA GLU A 82 -4.24 13.66 12.21
C GLU A 82 -3.03 13.48 11.27
N ALA A 83 -2.10 12.59 11.62
CA ALA A 83 -0.88 12.39 10.83
C ALA A 83 -0.27 10.99 11.07
N THR A 84 0.63 10.57 10.19
CA THR A 84 1.52 9.41 10.47
C THR A 84 2.85 9.79 11.07
N SER A 85 3.23 11.05 10.88
CA SER A 85 4.41 11.68 11.42
C SER A 85 4.15 13.17 11.49
N LEU A 86 4.50 13.79 12.61
CA LEU A 86 4.51 15.25 12.75
C LEU A 86 5.78 15.85 12.16
N ILE A 87 6.83 15.05 11.97
CA ILE A 87 8.09 15.46 11.32
C ILE A 87 7.92 15.60 9.81
N ALA A 88 7.08 14.74 9.21
CA ALA A 88 6.86 14.70 7.77
C ALA A 88 6.29 16.03 7.24
N ARG A 89 6.77 16.43 6.05
CA ARG A 89 6.16 17.49 5.25
C ARG A 89 5.69 16.88 3.95
N GLY A 90 4.43 17.10 3.61
CA GLY A 90 3.85 16.48 2.42
C GLY A 90 3.74 14.98 2.54
N TRP A 91 4.18 14.29 1.50
CA TRP A 91 4.14 12.83 1.39
C TRP A 91 5.48 12.17 1.76
N ASP A 92 6.46 12.96 2.24
CA ASP A 92 7.74 12.43 2.69
C ASP A 92 7.58 11.55 3.94
N SER A 93 8.41 10.52 4.06
CA SER A 93 8.50 9.70 5.27
C SER A 93 9.87 9.89 5.94
N PRO A 94 9.92 10.27 7.22
CA PRO A 94 11.19 10.39 7.95
C PRO A 94 11.71 9.04 8.45
N TYR A 95 10.98 7.95 8.16
CA TYR A 95 11.30 6.60 8.60
C TYR A 95 11.95 5.80 7.48
N ALA A 96 12.88 4.93 7.84
CA ALA A 96 13.44 3.96 6.93
C ALA A 96 12.82 2.60 7.16
N HIS A 97 12.83 1.77 6.14
CA HIS A 97 12.41 0.39 6.23
C HIS A 97 13.17 -0.36 7.35
N PRO A 98 12.49 -1.23 8.14
CA PRO A 98 13.11 -1.89 9.30
C PRO A 98 14.34 -2.72 8.92
N ARG A 99 14.25 -3.51 7.84
CA ARG A 99 15.34 -4.33 7.29
C ARG A 99 16.33 -3.57 6.39
N TYR A 100 15.84 -2.82 5.39
CA TYR A 100 16.67 -2.15 4.38
C TYR A 100 16.79 -0.64 4.64
N LYS A 101 17.86 -0.20 5.31
CA LYS A 101 18.02 1.22 5.73
C LYS A 101 18.16 2.22 4.57
N ASP A 102 18.47 1.75 3.37
CA ASP A 102 18.49 2.56 2.13
C ASP A 102 17.09 2.80 1.54
N VAL A 103 16.07 2.04 1.96
CA VAL A 103 14.68 2.24 1.56
C VAL A 103 14.01 3.23 2.52
N ARG A 104 13.65 4.41 2.01
CA ARG A 104 13.02 5.50 2.79
C ARG A 104 11.56 5.76 2.43
N ASP A 105 11.08 5.20 1.32
CA ASP A 105 9.70 5.38 0.86
C ASP A 105 8.76 4.36 1.52
N VAL A 106 8.76 4.31 2.86
CA VAL A 106 7.80 3.49 3.60
C VAL A 106 6.48 4.23 3.77
N ASN A 107 5.38 3.53 3.50
CA ASN A 107 4.04 4.07 3.70
C ASN A 107 3.83 4.43 5.17
N GLY A 108 3.43 5.66 5.46
CA GLY A 108 3.16 6.12 6.82
C GLY A 108 2.03 5.31 7.48
N GLY A 109 2.13 5.07 8.79
CA GLY A 109 1.07 4.41 9.56
C GLY A 109 1.05 2.89 9.41
N THR A 110 1.91 2.34 8.57
CA THR A 110 2.06 0.92 8.35
C THR A 110 2.97 0.26 9.39
N ILE A 111 3.02 -1.07 9.37
CA ILE A 111 3.96 -1.88 10.15
C ILE A 111 5.44 -1.66 9.79
N TYR A 112 5.74 -1.03 8.65
CA TYR A 112 7.12 -0.65 8.30
C TYR A 112 7.58 0.60 9.04
N GLN A 113 6.66 1.37 9.62
CA GLN A 113 6.98 2.44 10.57
C GLN A 113 7.06 1.86 12.00
N ALA A 114 8.09 1.04 12.22
CA ALA A 114 8.26 0.22 13.43
C ALA A 114 8.86 0.96 14.65
N ASP A 115 9.39 2.17 14.43
CA ASP A 115 9.98 3.01 15.47
C ASP A 115 9.18 4.32 15.61
N PHE A 116 9.37 5.01 16.74
CA PHE A 116 8.85 6.36 16.98
C PHE A 116 10.00 7.33 17.28
N ASN A 117 10.19 8.33 16.43
CA ASN A 117 11.34 9.23 16.54
C ASN A 117 11.17 10.22 17.70
N GLU A 118 12.21 10.50 18.47
CA GLU A 118 12.16 11.45 19.62
C GLU A 118 11.67 12.85 19.22
N ARG A 119 11.95 13.29 17.98
CA ARG A 119 11.44 14.57 17.46
C ARG A 119 9.90 14.58 17.35
N GLU A 120 9.26 13.44 17.15
CA GLU A 120 7.79 13.35 17.19
C GLU A 120 7.29 13.71 18.58
N THR A 121 7.95 13.24 19.65
CA THR A 121 7.56 13.54 21.03
C THR A 121 7.66 15.04 21.32
N GLN A 122 8.68 15.72 20.78
CA GLN A 122 8.81 17.18 20.92
C GLN A 122 7.66 17.93 20.23
N LEU A 123 7.29 17.52 19.01
CA LEU A 123 6.20 18.11 18.26
C LEU A 123 4.82 17.78 18.85
N LEU A 124 4.68 16.59 19.44
CA LEU A 124 3.50 16.19 20.19
C LEU A 124 3.30 17.11 21.39
N SER A 125 4.35 17.33 22.20
CA SER A 125 4.28 18.26 23.34
C SER A 125 3.95 19.70 22.92
N ASP A 126 4.51 20.19 21.80
CA ASP A 126 4.19 21.52 21.27
C ASP A 126 2.69 21.67 20.91
N ILE A 127 2.07 20.63 20.35
CA ILE A 127 0.63 20.62 20.06
C ILE A 127 -0.19 20.56 21.35
N GLU A 128 0.22 19.73 22.31
CA GLU A 128 -0.47 19.57 23.60
C GLU A 128 -0.43 20.84 24.45
N ASP A 129 0.70 21.56 24.47
CA ASP A 129 0.89 22.85 25.15
C ASP A 129 -0.08 23.93 24.64
N ARG A 130 -0.59 23.76 23.42
CA ARG A 130 -1.57 24.64 22.77
C ARG A 130 -3.01 24.14 22.92
N ASP A 131 -3.29 23.18 23.80
CA ASP A 131 -4.58 22.48 23.92
C ASP A 131 -5.03 21.83 22.60
N GLY A 132 -4.05 21.36 21.82
CA GLY A 132 -4.24 20.54 20.63
C GLY A 132 -4.09 19.05 20.94
N ARG A 133 -4.51 18.21 20.00
CA ARG A 133 -4.23 16.77 20.02
C ARG A 133 -3.63 16.36 18.68
N ALA A 134 -2.64 15.48 18.74
CA ALA A 134 -2.15 14.76 17.57
C ALA A 134 -2.74 13.34 17.58
N HIS A 135 -3.54 13.04 16.55
CA HIS A 135 -4.14 11.74 16.29
C HIS A 135 -3.22 10.98 15.34
N PHE A 136 -2.36 10.12 15.88
CA PHE A 136 -1.47 9.33 15.05
C PHE A 136 -2.26 8.18 14.43
N TYR A 137 -2.28 8.14 13.10
CA TYR A 137 -2.99 7.07 12.42
C TYR A 137 -2.12 5.86 12.12
N PHE A 138 -2.73 4.69 12.23
CA PHE A 138 -2.13 3.40 11.90
C PHE A 138 -3.09 2.56 11.06
N ALA A 139 -2.55 1.60 10.30
CA ALA A 139 -3.32 0.75 9.42
C ALA A 139 -3.17 -0.74 9.79
N THR A 140 -4.30 -1.38 10.09
CA THR A 140 -4.43 -2.84 10.25
C THR A 140 -5.64 -3.38 9.49
N GLY A 141 -6.29 -2.52 8.70
CA GLY A 141 -7.51 -2.78 7.94
C GLY A 141 -7.23 -2.98 6.43
N PRO A 142 -8.25 -2.83 5.58
CA PRO A 142 -8.16 -3.08 4.13
C PRO A 142 -7.40 -2.00 3.34
N HIS A 143 -6.82 -0.99 3.99
CA HIS A 143 -6.20 0.14 3.32
C HIS A 143 -4.80 0.39 3.86
N SER A 144 -3.96 0.99 3.03
CA SER A 144 -2.59 1.44 3.31
C SER A 144 -1.54 0.33 3.37
N MET A 145 -1.93 -0.94 3.27
CA MET A 145 -1.02 -2.08 3.05
C MET A 145 -1.71 -3.22 2.34
N PHE A 146 -0.98 -3.85 1.41
CA PHE A 146 -1.38 -5.11 0.75
C PHE A 146 -2.71 -5.07 0.01
N GLU A 147 -3.18 -3.89 -0.39
CA GLU A 147 -4.40 -3.76 -1.18
C GLU A 147 -4.30 -4.61 -2.46
N PRO A 148 -5.34 -5.38 -2.84
CA PRO A 148 -6.70 -5.43 -2.27
C PRO A 148 -6.93 -6.56 -1.23
N LEU A 149 -5.88 -7.14 -0.65
CA LEU A 149 -5.99 -8.30 0.23
C LEU A 149 -6.75 -7.99 1.52
N LEU A 150 -7.45 -9.00 2.01
CA LEU A 150 -8.19 -8.98 3.27
C LEU A 150 -7.58 -9.98 4.26
N GLY A 151 -7.37 -9.54 5.49
CA GLY A 151 -7.04 -10.44 6.61
C GLY A 151 -5.65 -11.07 6.57
N VAL A 152 -4.67 -10.45 5.90
CA VAL A 152 -3.28 -10.90 5.93
C VAL A 152 -2.78 -10.96 7.39
N PRO A 153 -2.23 -12.09 7.88
CA PRO A 153 -1.86 -12.21 9.29
C PRO A 153 -0.46 -11.65 9.58
N TYR A 154 -0.39 -10.69 10.50
CA TYR A 154 0.85 -10.11 11.05
C TYR A 154 0.66 -9.60 12.49
N PRO A 155 0.18 -10.44 13.43
CA PRO A 155 -0.12 -10.00 14.80
C PRO A 155 1.06 -9.37 15.56
N GLY A 156 2.26 -9.93 15.45
CA GLY A 156 3.47 -9.41 16.10
C GLY A 156 3.87 -8.04 15.57
N LEU A 157 3.83 -7.84 14.25
CA LEU A 157 4.09 -6.54 13.63
C LEU A 157 3.02 -5.50 13.98
N THR A 158 1.75 -5.93 14.08
CA THR A 158 0.66 -5.07 14.58
C THR A 158 0.95 -4.58 15.99
N PHE A 159 1.34 -5.48 16.89
CA PHE A 159 1.75 -5.13 18.25
C PHE A 159 2.94 -4.17 18.24
N GLY A 160 3.98 -4.45 17.45
CA GLY A 160 5.16 -3.59 17.34
C GLY A 160 4.81 -2.15 16.97
N LYS A 161 3.94 -1.96 15.97
CA LYS A 161 3.46 -0.62 15.57
C LYS A 161 2.72 0.10 16.71
N LEU A 162 1.78 -0.58 17.36
CA LEU A 162 1.03 0.00 18.48
C LEU A 162 1.95 0.33 19.66
N LYS A 163 2.88 -0.57 19.97
CA LYS A 163 3.85 -0.42 21.06
C LYS A 163 4.79 0.75 20.83
N ALA A 164 5.27 0.94 19.60
CA ALA A 164 6.12 2.09 19.25
C ALA A 164 5.41 3.43 19.50
N MET A 165 4.13 3.55 19.13
CA MET A 165 3.34 4.75 19.41
C MET A 165 3.08 4.93 20.91
N TYR A 166 2.73 3.85 21.62
CA TYR A 166 2.53 3.88 23.06
C TYR A 166 3.79 4.33 23.82
N ASP A 167 4.96 3.79 23.46
CA ASP A 167 6.25 4.19 24.04
C ASP A 167 6.63 5.63 23.69
N GLY A 168 6.12 6.13 22.56
CA GLY A 168 6.19 7.54 22.16
C GLY A 168 5.24 8.48 22.91
N ASN A 169 4.50 7.99 23.91
CA ASN A 169 3.44 8.71 24.63
C ASN A 169 2.28 9.18 23.76
N VAL A 170 2.01 8.49 22.64
CA VAL A 170 0.85 8.79 21.81
C VAL A 170 -0.44 8.35 22.52
N ASN A 171 -1.28 9.32 22.86
CA ASN A 171 -2.55 9.09 23.57
C ASN A 171 -3.79 9.06 22.67
N ASN A 172 -3.67 9.50 21.41
CA ASN A 172 -4.78 9.52 20.46
C ASN A 172 -4.38 8.72 19.23
N LEU A 173 -5.02 7.55 19.07
CA LEU A 173 -4.83 6.67 17.92
C LEU A 173 -6.00 6.83 16.95
N ALA A 174 -5.70 6.91 15.66
CA ALA A 174 -6.68 6.89 14.59
C ALA A 174 -6.48 5.64 13.72
N MET A 175 -7.51 4.81 13.60
CA MET A 175 -7.41 3.64 12.71
C MET A 175 -7.76 4.08 11.28
N CYS A 176 -6.78 4.04 10.38
CA CYS A 176 -7.00 4.34 8.97
C CYS A 176 -7.50 3.10 8.22
N GLY A 177 -8.41 3.28 7.26
CA GLY A 177 -8.96 2.18 6.46
C GLY A 177 -10.12 1.42 7.09
N GLY A 178 -10.42 1.69 8.37
CA GLY A 178 -11.46 0.97 9.11
C GLY A 178 -11.07 -0.47 9.43
N ALA A 179 -12.08 -1.24 9.85
CA ALA A 179 -11.93 -2.64 10.26
C ALA A 179 -12.55 -3.56 9.22
N PHE A 180 -11.88 -4.68 8.92
CA PHE A 180 -12.48 -5.79 8.19
C PHE A 180 -13.77 -6.29 8.88
N PRO A 181 -14.86 -6.51 8.11
CA PRO A 181 -16.07 -7.14 8.64
C PRO A 181 -15.77 -8.55 9.16
N PRO A 182 -16.20 -8.91 10.39
CA PRO A 182 -15.92 -10.22 10.97
C PRO A 182 -16.45 -11.40 10.14
N ASP A 183 -17.54 -11.21 9.39
CA ASP A 183 -18.11 -12.27 8.54
C ASP A 183 -17.24 -12.56 7.30
N LEU A 184 -16.48 -11.58 6.81
CA LEU A 184 -15.57 -11.73 5.66
C LEU A 184 -14.17 -12.18 6.10
N VAL A 185 -13.73 -11.74 7.29
CA VAL A 185 -12.43 -12.08 7.88
C VAL A 185 -12.61 -12.64 9.29
N PRO A 186 -13.11 -13.89 9.42
CA PRO A 186 -13.47 -14.47 10.72
C PRO A 186 -12.26 -14.79 11.62
N TYR A 187 -11.07 -14.93 11.03
CA TYR A 187 -9.83 -15.22 11.73
C TYR A 187 -8.80 -14.11 11.48
N ASN A 188 -9.03 -12.93 12.05
CA ASN A 188 -8.12 -11.79 11.91
C ASN A 188 -7.24 -11.60 13.15
N PRO A 189 -5.99 -12.11 13.16
CA PRO A 189 -5.14 -11.99 14.33
C PRO A 189 -4.74 -10.54 14.63
N ASN A 190 -4.61 -9.67 13.61
CA ASN A 190 -4.24 -8.26 13.78
C ASN A 190 -5.29 -7.50 14.59
N HIS A 191 -6.57 -7.72 14.29
CA HIS A 191 -7.67 -7.12 15.04
C HIS A 191 -7.73 -7.60 16.49
N GLU A 192 -7.45 -8.88 16.76
CA GLU A 192 -7.39 -9.38 18.13
C GLU A 192 -6.23 -8.77 18.91
N ILE A 193 -5.10 -8.49 18.26
CA ILE A 193 -3.99 -7.74 18.86
C ILE A 193 -4.41 -6.31 19.17
N VAL A 194 -5.02 -5.58 18.22
CA VAL A 194 -5.54 -4.22 18.46
C VAL A 194 -6.50 -4.24 19.66
N ARG A 195 -7.44 -5.19 19.69
CA ARG A 195 -8.40 -5.34 20.77
C ARG A 195 -7.72 -5.58 22.13
N GLN A 196 -6.78 -6.50 22.22
CA GLN A 196 -6.11 -6.81 23.50
C GLN A 196 -5.20 -5.67 23.95
N PHE A 197 -4.49 -5.03 23.03
CA PHE A 197 -3.61 -3.91 23.32
C PHE A 197 -4.34 -2.72 23.97
N GLN A 198 -5.60 -2.48 23.57
CA GLN A 198 -6.44 -1.44 24.19
C GLN A 198 -6.69 -1.66 25.70
N PHE A 199 -6.64 -2.93 26.17
CA PHE A 199 -6.81 -3.26 27.58
C PHE A 199 -5.47 -3.45 28.29
N ASP A 200 -4.45 -3.94 27.59
CA ASP A 200 -3.12 -4.21 28.14
C ASP A 200 -2.01 -3.93 27.10
N ALA A 201 -1.48 -2.72 27.11
CA ALA A 201 -0.34 -2.33 26.27
C ALA A 201 0.98 -3.00 26.69
N GLY A 202 1.04 -3.60 27.89
CA GLY A 202 2.19 -4.31 28.44
C GLY A 202 2.17 -5.82 28.18
N MET A 203 1.20 -6.31 27.39
CA MET A 203 0.99 -7.75 27.16
C MET A 203 2.22 -8.46 26.59
N ASP A 204 2.42 -9.72 26.98
CA ASP A 204 3.40 -10.61 26.34
C ASP A 204 2.85 -11.08 24.99
N ILE A 205 3.31 -10.43 23.91
CA ILE A 205 2.86 -10.70 22.56
C ILE A 205 3.05 -12.18 22.16
N LYS A 206 4.14 -12.84 22.57
CA LYS A 206 4.37 -14.25 22.21
C LYS A 206 3.34 -15.14 22.86
N LYS A 207 3.02 -14.89 24.13
CA LYS A 207 1.97 -15.62 24.84
C LYS A 207 0.61 -15.37 24.21
N VAL A 208 0.27 -14.11 23.93
CA VAL A 208 -1.02 -13.71 23.35
C VAL A 208 -1.26 -14.37 21.99
N VAL A 209 -0.26 -14.37 21.11
CA VAL A 209 -0.34 -15.00 19.78
C VAL A 209 -0.51 -16.51 19.90
N ASN A 210 0.26 -17.18 20.76
CA ASN A 210 0.14 -18.62 20.98
C ASN A 210 -1.23 -19.01 21.54
N ASP A 211 -1.74 -18.27 22.53
CA ASP A 211 -3.05 -18.51 23.12
C ASP A 211 -4.18 -18.26 22.11
N LEU A 212 -4.03 -17.26 21.25
CA LEU A 212 -4.96 -16.98 20.16
C LEU A 212 -5.00 -18.13 19.15
N ALA A 213 -3.83 -18.58 18.69
CA ALA A 213 -3.72 -19.66 17.73
C ALA A 213 -4.32 -20.97 18.29
N LYS A 214 -4.04 -21.30 19.56
CA LYS A 214 -4.66 -22.46 20.25
C LYS A 214 -6.16 -22.32 20.41
N ARG A 215 -6.66 -21.11 20.69
CA ARG A 215 -8.11 -20.86 20.80
C ARG A 215 -8.85 -21.14 19.49
N TRP A 216 -8.25 -20.79 18.35
CA TRP A 216 -8.86 -20.97 17.04
C TRP A 216 -8.63 -22.36 16.44
N ALA A 217 -7.43 -22.92 16.61
CA ALA A 217 -7.04 -24.16 15.95
C ALA A 217 -6.97 -25.38 16.89
N GLY A 218 -7.14 -25.17 18.20
CA GLY A 218 -6.96 -26.21 19.23
C GLY A 218 -5.49 -26.49 19.54
N ASP A 219 -5.24 -27.33 20.55
CA ASP A 219 -3.87 -27.64 21.01
C ASP A 219 -3.01 -28.36 19.96
N GLU A 220 -3.65 -29.11 19.05
CA GLU A 220 -2.95 -29.90 18.03
C GLU A 220 -2.36 -29.02 16.92
N PHE A 221 -3.09 -27.97 16.49
CA PHE A 221 -2.71 -27.16 15.33
C PHE A 221 -2.25 -25.74 15.73
N GLY A 222 -2.56 -25.28 16.94
CA GLY A 222 -2.32 -23.91 17.37
C GLY A 222 -0.85 -23.49 17.35
N GLU A 223 0.06 -24.37 17.74
CA GLU A 223 1.51 -24.06 17.69
C GLU A 223 2.00 -23.89 16.23
N ILE A 224 1.51 -24.72 15.32
CA ILE A 224 1.88 -24.67 13.90
C ILE A 224 1.32 -23.39 13.27
N LEU A 225 0.08 -23.04 13.58
CA LEU A 225 -0.53 -21.78 13.12
C LEU A 225 0.25 -20.55 13.60
N ALA A 226 0.64 -20.51 14.88
CA ALA A 226 1.44 -19.41 15.42
C ALA A 226 2.83 -19.32 14.73
N LYS A 227 3.46 -20.46 14.42
CA LYS A 227 4.72 -20.49 13.66
C LYS A 227 4.53 -19.98 12.23
N ALA A 228 3.48 -20.39 11.53
CA ALA A 228 3.18 -19.92 10.19
C ALA A 228 2.98 -18.39 10.14
N TRP A 229 2.32 -17.81 11.15
CA TRP A 229 2.22 -16.36 11.28
C TRP A 229 3.58 -15.67 11.46
N ASN A 230 4.49 -16.23 12.25
CA ASN A 230 5.85 -15.67 12.40
C ASN A 230 6.62 -15.70 11.07
N TYR A 231 6.58 -16.82 10.33
CA TYR A 231 7.20 -16.91 9.01
C TYR A 231 6.57 -15.94 7.99
N THR A 232 5.25 -15.73 8.08
CA THR A 232 4.56 -14.71 7.28
C THR A 232 5.06 -13.31 7.62
N GLU A 233 5.25 -12.99 8.90
CA GLU A 233 5.82 -11.71 9.35
C GLU A 233 7.27 -11.51 8.89
N ASP A 234 8.07 -12.58 8.91
CA ASP A 234 9.45 -12.55 8.40
C ASP A 234 9.47 -12.22 6.90
N ALA A 235 8.56 -12.82 6.11
CA ALA A 235 8.39 -12.50 4.69
C ALA A 235 7.96 -11.04 4.48
N ILE A 236 7.00 -10.56 5.29
CA ILE A 236 6.52 -9.18 5.25
C ILE A 236 7.66 -8.20 5.53
N VAL A 237 8.45 -8.41 6.59
CA VAL A 237 9.61 -7.55 6.89
C VAL A 237 10.73 -7.71 5.86
N ALA A 238 10.78 -8.80 5.10
CA ALA A 238 11.72 -8.97 4.00
C ALA A 238 11.30 -8.26 2.70
N TYR A 239 10.05 -7.79 2.59
CA TYR A 239 9.58 -7.08 1.40
C TYR A 239 10.20 -5.69 1.29
N PRO A 240 10.92 -5.37 0.21
CA PRO A 240 11.71 -4.14 0.15
C PRO A 240 10.93 -2.87 -0.20
N ASN A 241 9.60 -2.96 -0.36
CA ASN A 241 8.75 -1.86 -0.83
C ASN A 241 9.23 -1.31 -2.19
N ILE A 242 8.74 -1.93 -3.27
CA ILE A 242 9.16 -1.56 -4.65
C ILE A 242 8.86 -0.09 -4.90
N THR A 243 7.62 0.31 -4.65
CA THR A 243 7.15 1.71 -4.63
C THR A 243 6.00 1.81 -3.62
N SER A 244 5.96 2.88 -2.84
CA SER A 244 4.89 3.11 -1.86
C SER A 244 3.49 3.14 -2.50
N LEU A 245 3.42 3.60 -3.75
CA LEU A 245 2.21 3.63 -4.56
C LEU A 245 1.68 2.21 -4.83
N TYR A 246 2.50 1.34 -5.41
CA TYR A 246 2.09 -0.02 -5.76
C TYR A 246 1.93 -0.92 -4.54
N SER A 247 2.55 -0.60 -3.41
CA SER A 247 2.36 -1.36 -2.16
C SER A 247 1.00 -1.11 -1.48
N THR A 248 0.21 -0.16 -2.00
CA THR A 248 -1.07 0.25 -1.44
C THR A 248 -2.12 0.38 -2.55
N PHE A 249 -2.86 1.49 -2.60
CA PHE A 249 -3.94 1.75 -3.55
C PHE A 249 -3.49 1.71 -5.01
N GLY A 250 -2.22 1.99 -5.31
CA GLY A 250 -1.66 1.88 -6.66
C GLY A 250 -1.82 0.46 -7.22
N PHE A 251 -1.81 -0.57 -6.37
CA PHE A 251 -1.96 -1.94 -6.82
C PHE A 251 -3.27 -2.16 -7.60
N THR A 252 -4.39 -1.67 -7.05
CA THR A 252 -5.71 -1.76 -7.69
C THR A 252 -5.87 -0.70 -8.78
N TRP A 253 -5.39 0.52 -8.55
CA TRP A 253 -5.46 1.64 -9.52
C TRP A 253 -4.86 1.29 -10.87
N TYR A 254 -3.70 0.63 -10.88
CA TYR A 254 -3.02 0.22 -12.11
C TYR A 254 -3.31 -1.22 -12.51
N ARG A 255 -4.29 -1.83 -11.82
CA ARG A 255 -4.80 -3.17 -12.13
C ARG A 255 -3.70 -4.22 -12.17
N LEU A 256 -2.74 -4.21 -11.24
CA LEU A 256 -1.53 -5.03 -11.38
C LEU A 256 -1.79 -6.54 -11.50
N TRP A 257 -2.88 -7.07 -10.93
CA TRP A 257 -3.31 -8.46 -11.14
C TRP A 257 -4.06 -8.76 -12.44
N LEU A 258 -4.61 -7.77 -13.13
CA LEU A 258 -5.29 -7.95 -14.42
C LEU A 258 -4.45 -7.46 -15.60
N ARG A 259 -3.56 -6.49 -15.38
CA ARG A 259 -2.65 -5.94 -16.37
C ARG A 259 -1.58 -6.97 -16.74
N PRO A 260 -1.39 -7.29 -18.03
CA PRO A 260 -0.33 -8.20 -18.46
C PRO A 260 1.03 -7.51 -18.34
N PHE A 261 2.03 -8.24 -17.85
CA PHE A 261 3.43 -7.79 -17.84
C PHE A 261 4.14 -8.34 -19.06
N VAL A 262 4.26 -7.51 -20.10
CA VAL A 262 4.88 -7.84 -21.39
C VAL A 262 6.04 -6.87 -21.65
N PRO A 263 7.09 -7.26 -22.39
CA PRO A 263 8.25 -6.40 -22.64
C PRO A 263 7.92 -5.04 -23.28
N ASN A 264 6.87 -4.99 -24.11
CA ASN A 264 6.39 -3.79 -24.76
C ASN A 264 4.88 -3.65 -24.57
N ILE A 265 4.47 -2.85 -23.59
CA ILE A 265 3.04 -2.65 -23.25
C ILE A 265 2.31 -1.92 -24.38
N GLU A 266 3.02 -1.06 -25.13
CA GLU A 266 2.42 -0.33 -26.24
C GLU A 266 2.11 -1.21 -27.45
N ALA A 267 2.84 -2.32 -27.63
CA ALA A 267 2.60 -3.28 -28.72
C ALA A 267 1.24 -3.99 -28.60
N LEU A 268 0.63 -4.01 -27.42
CA LEU A 268 -0.72 -4.53 -27.22
C LEU A 268 -1.75 -3.64 -27.92
N PRO A 269 -2.58 -4.18 -28.83
CA PRO A 269 -3.67 -3.43 -29.44
C PRO A 269 -4.62 -2.87 -28.38
N GLN A 270 -5.16 -1.65 -28.59
CA GLN A 270 -6.06 -1.01 -27.62
C GLN A 270 -7.21 -1.92 -27.17
N LYS A 271 -7.85 -2.62 -28.12
CA LYS A 271 -8.94 -3.59 -27.82
C LYS A 271 -8.54 -4.69 -26.83
N ASP A 272 -7.25 -5.05 -26.81
CA ASP A 272 -6.70 -6.10 -25.95
C ASP A 272 -6.34 -5.53 -24.57
N ARG A 273 -6.22 -4.20 -24.43
CA ARG A 273 -5.97 -3.50 -23.17
C ARG A 273 -7.22 -2.99 -22.47
N ASN A 274 -8.30 -2.73 -23.22
CA ASN A 274 -9.53 -2.14 -22.70
C ASN A 274 -10.08 -2.83 -21.44
N TYR A 275 -9.99 -4.15 -21.34
CA TYR A 275 -10.57 -4.89 -20.21
C TYR A 275 -9.96 -4.51 -18.85
N TYR A 276 -8.74 -3.95 -18.81
CA TYR A 276 -8.14 -3.41 -17.60
C TYR A 276 -7.99 -1.88 -17.65
N GLU A 277 -7.69 -1.28 -18.81
CA GLU A 277 -7.49 0.16 -18.95
C GLU A 277 -8.76 0.98 -18.72
N GLU A 278 -9.95 0.47 -19.09
CA GLU A 278 -11.23 1.15 -18.84
C GLU A 278 -11.49 1.37 -17.34
N PHE A 279 -10.86 0.57 -16.50
CA PHE A 279 -10.99 0.65 -15.04
C PHE A 279 -9.70 1.10 -14.35
N MET A 280 -8.64 1.49 -15.07
CA MET A 280 -7.41 2.01 -14.46
C MET A 280 -7.60 3.46 -13.97
N CYS A 281 -6.94 3.83 -12.88
CA CYS A 281 -6.89 5.21 -12.38
C CYS A 281 -5.84 6.04 -13.14
N THR A 282 -6.00 6.22 -14.45
CA THR A 282 -5.02 6.94 -15.28
C THR A 282 -5.69 7.84 -16.30
N THR A 283 -5.00 8.92 -16.67
CA THR A 283 -5.34 9.69 -17.87
C THR A 283 -4.72 9.01 -19.11
N PRO A 284 -5.26 9.25 -20.32
CA PRO A 284 -4.71 8.66 -21.55
C PRO A 284 -3.24 8.98 -21.82
N HIS A 285 -2.72 10.11 -21.29
CA HIS A 285 -1.33 10.54 -21.44
C HIS A 285 -0.45 10.21 -20.24
N ASN A 286 -0.95 9.45 -19.25
CA ASN A 286 -0.13 9.06 -18.10
C ASN A 286 1.00 8.11 -18.56
N PRO A 287 2.28 8.41 -18.31
CA PRO A 287 3.38 7.54 -18.74
C PRO A 287 3.29 6.13 -18.14
N ASN A 288 2.61 5.96 -17.00
CA ASN A 288 2.40 4.65 -16.39
C ASN A 288 1.76 3.64 -17.35
N ASN A 289 0.96 4.10 -18.32
CA ASN A 289 0.30 3.25 -19.31
C ASN A 289 1.30 2.44 -20.14
N VAL A 290 2.54 2.91 -20.28
CA VAL A 290 3.62 2.22 -21.02
C VAL A 290 4.92 2.06 -20.23
N ASP A 291 5.06 2.68 -19.06
CA ASP A 291 6.27 2.65 -18.22
C ASP A 291 5.92 2.48 -16.73
N LEU A 292 6.15 1.28 -16.17
CA LEU A 292 5.88 0.97 -14.76
C LEU A 292 6.80 1.69 -13.75
N SER A 293 7.82 2.42 -14.22
CA SER A 293 8.69 3.23 -13.35
C SER A 293 8.17 4.67 -13.17
N ARG A 294 7.09 5.05 -13.86
CA ARG A 294 6.58 6.42 -13.92
C ARG A 294 5.11 6.51 -13.56
N ASP A 295 4.71 7.63 -13.00
CA ASP A 295 3.31 8.03 -12.87
C ASP A 295 3.19 9.55 -12.92
N VAL A 296 2.32 10.05 -13.81
CA VAL A 296 2.17 11.49 -14.07
C VAL A 296 3.54 12.12 -14.39
N LEU A 297 4.16 12.84 -13.44
CA LEU A 297 5.48 13.46 -13.57
C LEU A 297 6.50 12.89 -12.55
N PHE A 298 6.11 11.87 -11.79
CA PHE A 298 6.93 11.24 -10.76
C PHE A 298 7.72 10.06 -11.33
N GLN A 299 8.93 9.88 -10.80
CA GLN A 299 9.67 8.63 -10.92
C GLN A 299 9.34 7.78 -9.69
N LEU A 300 8.71 6.63 -9.91
CA LEU A 300 8.30 5.73 -8.84
C LEU A 300 9.45 4.82 -8.37
N THR A 301 10.31 4.39 -9.30
CA THR A 301 11.49 3.57 -9.01
C THR A 301 12.56 3.75 -10.11
N THR A 302 13.73 3.16 -9.93
CA THR A 302 14.81 3.14 -10.93
C THR A 302 15.19 1.71 -11.31
N PRO A 303 15.81 1.48 -12.49
CA PRO A 303 16.30 0.16 -12.87
C PRO A 303 17.27 -0.44 -11.84
N GLU A 304 18.16 0.37 -11.26
CA GLU A 304 19.15 -0.07 -10.28
C GLU A 304 18.50 -0.48 -8.95
N LYS A 305 17.52 0.30 -8.48
CA LYS A 305 16.73 -0.07 -7.29
C LYS A 305 15.94 -1.35 -7.55
N SER A 306 15.28 -1.43 -8.70
CA SER A 306 14.49 -2.60 -9.08
C SER A 306 15.30 -3.89 -9.14
N LEU A 307 16.52 -3.87 -9.70
CA LEU A 307 17.43 -5.03 -9.68
C LEU A 307 17.72 -5.49 -8.25
N ARG A 308 18.06 -4.55 -7.36
CA ARG A 308 18.33 -4.84 -5.95
C ARG A 308 17.10 -5.39 -5.23
N ASP A 309 15.91 -4.88 -5.56
CA ASP A 309 14.69 -5.35 -4.92
C ASP A 309 14.28 -6.75 -5.39
N ILE A 310 14.57 -7.12 -6.63
CA ILE A 310 14.42 -8.51 -7.11
C ILE A 310 15.32 -9.45 -6.29
N GLU A 311 16.60 -9.10 -6.12
CA GLU A 311 17.55 -9.87 -5.31
C GLU A 311 17.06 -10.01 -3.87
N ARG A 312 16.62 -8.91 -3.25
CA ARG A 312 16.10 -8.92 -1.88
C ARG A 312 14.91 -9.85 -1.72
N ILE A 313 13.96 -9.81 -2.66
CA ILE A 313 12.78 -10.68 -2.62
C ILE A 313 13.18 -12.15 -2.80
N ASP A 314 13.99 -12.44 -3.82
CA ASP A 314 14.42 -13.80 -4.15
C ASP A 314 15.24 -14.43 -3.00
N GLU A 315 16.08 -13.64 -2.33
CA GLU A 315 16.97 -14.14 -1.27
C GLU A 315 16.34 -14.15 0.13
N ASN A 316 15.42 -13.22 0.44
CA ASN A 316 14.99 -12.99 1.82
C ASN A 316 13.49 -13.20 2.08
N LEU A 317 12.65 -13.09 1.05
CA LEU A 317 11.19 -13.11 1.20
C LEU A 317 10.58 -14.45 0.81
N MET A 318 11.01 -15.02 -0.31
CA MET A 318 10.34 -16.20 -0.88
C MET A 318 10.43 -17.42 0.04
N GLU A 319 11.59 -17.69 0.66
CA GLU A 319 11.74 -18.83 1.56
C GLU A 319 10.79 -18.75 2.77
N PRO A 320 10.74 -17.66 3.57
CA PRO A 320 9.83 -17.59 4.71
C PRO A 320 8.34 -17.73 4.33
N ILE A 321 7.88 -17.15 3.22
CA ILE A 321 6.46 -17.25 2.84
C ILE A 321 6.09 -18.66 2.38
N GLU A 322 6.98 -19.34 1.66
CA GLU A 322 6.77 -20.73 1.23
C GLU A 322 6.78 -21.69 2.42
N GLU A 323 7.66 -21.47 3.41
CA GLU A 323 7.66 -22.24 4.68
C GLU A 323 6.33 -22.08 5.44
N ALA A 324 5.79 -20.86 5.53
CA ALA A 324 4.49 -20.63 6.16
C ALA A 324 3.35 -21.38 5.44
N ILE A 325 3.37 -21.38 4.10
CA ILE A 325 2.40 -22.07 3.26
C ILE A 325 2.51 -23.58 3.44
N GLU A 326 3.72 -24.14 3.34
CA GLU A 326 3.97 -25.58 3.47
C GLU A 326 3.52 -26.10 4.85
N MET A 327 3.82 -25.37 5.92
CA MET A 327 3.40 -25.74 7.28
C MET A 327 1.89 -25.91 7.39
N LEU A 328 1.11 -24.98 6.83
CA LEU A 328 -0.35 -25.04 6.89
C LEU A 328 -0.92 -26.07 5.92
N GLN A 329 -0.36 -26.20 4.72
CA GLN A 329 -0.76 -27.23 3.74
C GLN A 329 -0.61 -28.64 4.31
N ASN A 330 0.52 -28.92 4.97
CA ASN A 330 0.82 -30.24 5.54
C ASN A 330 -0.18 -30.70 6.60
N ILE A 331 -0.83 -29.77 7.30
CA ILE A 331 -1.83 -30.09 8.34
C ILE A 331 -3.28 -29.84 7.90
N GLU A 332 -3.51 -29.30 6.71
CA GLU A 332 -4.83 -28.83 6.29
C GLU A 332 -5.87 -29.94 6.31
N GLN A 333 -5.56 -31.11 5.75
CA GLN A 333 -6.51 -32.22 5.68
C GLN A 333 -6.87 -32.77 7.06
N ALA A 334 -5.91 -32.79 8.00
CA ALA A 334 -6.17 -33.16 9.39
C ALA A 334 -7.06 -32.11 10.08
N ALA A 335 -6.79 -30.83 9.85
CA ALA A 335 -7.59 -29.72 10.38
C ALA A 335 -9.03 -29.74 9.83
N ILE A 336 -9.21 -30.01 8.52
CA ILE A 336 -10.54 -30.16 7.89
C ILE A 336 -11.32 -31.29 8.56
N SER A 337 -10.66 -32.42 8.81
CA SER A 337 -11.28 -33.61 9.40
C SER A 337 -11.70 -33.39 10.86
N LYS A 338 -10.93 -32.60 11.62
CA LYS A 338 -11.12 -32.41 13.06
C LYS A 338 -11.95 -31.18 13.44
N LEU A 339 -11.79 -30.07 12.71
CA LEU A 339 -12.43 -28.78 13.02
C LEU A 339 -13.67 -28.56 12.16
N SER A 340 -13.47 -28.36 10.85
CA SER A 340 -14.49 -28.29 9.79
C SER A 340 -13.80 -27.88 8.47
N LYS A 341 -14.53 -27.89 7.34
CA LYS A 341 -13.99 -27.34 6.07
C LYS A 341 -13.69 -25.83 6.13
N LYS A 342 -14.42 -25.06 6.94
CA LYS A 342 -14.25 -23.60 7.09
C LYS A 342 -13.49 -23.26 8.39
N ASN A 343 -12.36 -23.93 8.60
CA ASN A 343 -11.54 -23.76 9.79
C ASN A 343 -10.43 -22.72 9.56
N VAL A 344 -9.79 -22.29 10.66
CA VAL A 344 -8.72 -21.28 10.64
C VAL A 344 -7.50 -21.68 9.81
N ILE A 345 -7.11 -22.94 9.76
CA ILE A 345 -5.93 -23.38 8.99
C ILE A 345 -6.17 -23.18 7.50
N SER A 346 -7.32 -23.64 6.99
CA SER A 346 -7.68 -23.45 5.57
C SER A 346 -7.87 -21.97 5.21
N ASP A 347 -8.49 -21.17 6.08
CA ASP A 347 -8.65 -19.73 5.85
C ASP A 347 -7.28 -19.01 5.78
N GLN A 348 -6.41 -19.26 6.75
CA GLN A 348 -5.11 -18.61 6.83
C GLN A 348 -4.18 -19.08 5.71
N LEU A 349 -4.25 -20.35 5.30
CA LEU A 349 -3.53 -20.85 4.14
C LEU A 349 -3.89 -20.07 2.87
N VAL A 350 -5.18 -19.85 2.59
CA VAL A 350 -5.60 -19.07 1.41
C VAL A 350 -5.08 -17.63 1.48
N ARG A 351 -5.17 -16.97 2.63
CA ARG A 351 -4.73 -15.58 2.79
C ARG A 351 -3.21 -15.42 2.64
N ILE A 352 -2.43 -16.37 3.16
CA ILE A 352 -0.97 -16.37 3.03
C ILE A 352 -0.54 -16.68 1.59
N ARG A 353 -1.19 -17.64 0.91
CA ARG A 353 -0.97 -17.87 -0.53
C ARG A 353 -1.31 -16.62 -1.36
N ALA A 354 -2.40 -15.93 -1.06
CA ALA A 354 -2.76 -14.69 -1.72
C ALA A 354 -1.73 -13.57 -1.48
N LEU A 355 -1.18 -13.46 -0.27
CA LEU A 355 -0.07 -12.56 0.02
C LEU A 355 1.18 -12.91 -0.81
N ARG A 356 1.52 -14.20 -0.92
CA ARG A 356 2.59 -14.68 -1.79
C ARG A 356 2.34 -14.25 -3.24
N CYS A 357 1.12 -14.38 -3.75
CA CYS A 357 0.78 -13.91 -5.09
C CYS A 357 0.97 -12.39 -5.27
N TRP A 358 0.64 -11.61 -4.25
CA TRP A 358 0.84 -10.16 -4.22
C TRP A 358 2.34 -9.79 -4.24
N PHE A 359 3.18 -10.52 -3.51
CA PHE A 359 4.63 -10.34 -3.53
C PHE A 359 5.23 -10.69 -4.89
N VAL A 360 4.79 -11.78 -5.52
CA VAL A 360 5.25 -12.15 -6.87
C VAL A 360 4.90 -11.05 -7.87
N THR A 361 3.68 -10.52 -7.87
CA THR A 361 3.30 -9.41 -8.77
C THR A 361 4.15 -8.16 -8.49
N SER A 362 4.40 -7.81 -7.22
CA SER A 362 5.31 -6.70 -6.87
C SER A 362 6.72 -6.91 -7.40
N ARG A 363 7.29 -8.11 -7.21
CA ARG A 363 8.58 -8.51 -7.77
C ARG A 363 8.60 -8.39 -9.29
N SER A 364 7.51 -8.80 -9.95
CA SER A 364 7.38 -8.73 -11.40
C SER A 364 7.38 -7.30 -11.92
N VAL A 365 6.80 -6.34 -11.19
CA VAL A 365 6.94 -4.91 -11.52
C VAL A 365 8.41 -4.47 -11.50
N ALA A 366 9.16 -4.85 -10.45
CA ALA A 366 10.59 -4.54 -10.39
C ALA A 366 11.36 -5.20 -11.54
N ALA A 367 11.09 -6.48 -11.82
CA ALA A 367 11.69 -7.22 -12.93
C ALA A 367 11.38 -6.59 -14.30
N TRP A 368 10.17 -6.10 -14.50
CA TRP A 368 9.80 -5.37 -15.72
C TRP A 368 10.65 -4.10 -15.88
N VAL A 369 10.73 -3.26 -14.84
CA VAL A 369 11.51 -2.03 -14.90
C VAL A 369 12.99 -2.32 -15.15
N ALA A 370 13.58 -3.26 -14.40
CA ALA A 370 14.98 -3.65 -14.56
C ALA A 370 15.26 -4.23 -15.96
N GLY A 371 14.41 -5.13 -16.44
CA GLY A 371 14.58 -5.82 -17.71
C GLY A 371 14.37 -4.91 -18.92
N VAL A 372 13.29 -4.11 -18.96
CA VAL A 372 13.00 -3.25 -20.12
C VAL A 372 14.04 -2.14 -20.24
N TYR A 373 14.34 -1.42 -19.16
CA TYR A 373 15.38 -0.39 -19.18
C TYR A 373 16.76 -0.98 -19.44
N GLY A 374 17.07 -2.13 -18.84
CA GLY A 374 18.34 -2.84 -19.06
C GLY A 374 18.54 -3.21 -20.53
N TYR A 375 17.49 -3.68 -21.20
CA TYR A 375 17.53 -4.01 -22.63
C TYR A 375 17.72 -2.76 -23.50
N MET A 376 16.98 -1.68 -23.22
CA MET A 376 17.08 -0.42 -23.97
C MET A 376 18.45 0.27 -23.81
N ALA A 377 19.08 0.12 -22.64
CA ALA A 377 20.38 0.70 -22.33
C ALA A 377 21.57 -0.17 -22.74
N ALA A 378 21.33 -1.44 -23.11
CA ALA A 378 22.37 -2.41 -23.44
C ALA A 378 23.26 -1.95 -24.61
N GLN A 379 24.57 -2.08 -24.44
CA GLN A 379 25.58 -1.71 -25.43
C GLN A 379 26.01 -2.90 -26.31
N ASN A 380 25.63 -4.11 -25.94
CA ASN A 380 25.98 -5.35 -26.63
C ASN A 380 24.90 -6.43 -26.46
N ASP A 381 25.00 -7.49 -27.24
CA ASP A 381 24.01 -8.58 -27.25
C ASP A 381 23.98 -9.35 -25.92
N THR A 382 25.10 -9.48 -25.21
CA THR A 382 25.13 -10.15 -23.90
C THR A 382 24.31 -9.40 -22.85
N GLU A 383 24.39 -8.07 -22.83
CA GLU A 383 23.57 -7.24 -21.95
C GLU A 383 22.07 -7.33 -22.31
N LYS A 384 21.75 -7.37 -23.62
CA LYS A 384 20.38 -7.60 -24.10
C LYS A 384 19.83 -8.97 -23.67
N ASP A 385 20.63 -10.02 -23.79
CA ASP A 385 20.25 -11.39 -23.41
C ASP A 385 20.02 -11.49 -21.91
N ASN A 386 20.87 -10.85 -21.09
CA ASN A 386 20.69 -10.80 -19.64
C ASN A 386 19.38 -10.09 -19.25
N ALA A 387 19.07 -8.97 -19.91
CA ALA A 387 17.84 -8.23 -19.67
C ALA A 387 16.60 -9.05 -20.10
N LYS A 388 16.67 -9.75 -21.22
CA LYS A 388 15.61 -10.68 -21.67
C LYS A 388 15.41 -11.83 -20.68
N ALA A 389 16.47 -12.42 -20.16
CA ALA A 389 16.37 -13.50 -19.17
C ALA A 389 15.62 -13.06 -17.89
N ILE A 390 15.76 -11.80 -17.47
CA ILE A 390 14.98 -11.23 -16.36
C ILE A 390 13.49 -11.17 -16.72
N LEU A 391 13.16 -10.71 -17.93
CA LEU A 391 11.78 -10.61 -18.43
C LEU A 391 11.14 -11.98 -18.67
N ASP A 392 11.90 -12.96 -19.14
CA ASP A 392 11.42 -14.34 -19.32
C ASP A 392 11.08 -14.98 -17.97
N LYS A 393 11.99 -14.88 -16.99
CA LYS A 393 11.75 -15.35 -15.62
C LYS A 393 10.54 -14.65 -15.01
N MET A 394 10.41 -13.33 -15.19
CA MET A 394 9.25 -12.57 -14.74
C MET A 394 7.95 -13.12 -15.35
N THR A 395 7.92 -13.31 -16.67
CA THR A 395 6.73 -13.76 -17.38
C THR A 395 6.35 -15.18 -16.97
N ASP A 396 7.31 -16.08 -16.74
CA ASP A 396 7.06 -17.44 -16.24
C ASP A 396 6.43 -17.40 -14.85
N MET A 397 7.04 -16.63 -13.94
CA MET A 397 6.56 -16.48 -12.58
C MET A 397 5.16 -15.86 -12.54
N GLU A 398 4.90 -14.83 -13.35
CA GLU A 398 3.61 -14.14 -13.34
C GLU A 398 2.48 -14.97 -13.98
N ILE A 399 2.78 -15.81 -14.97
CA ILE A 399 1.81 -16.79 -15.50
C ILE A 399 1.43 -17.79 -14.40
N ALA A 400 2.42 -18.43 -13.76
CA ALA A 400 2.16 -19.38 -12.67
C ALA A 400 1.42 -18.71 -11.50
N ASN A 401 1.77 -17.47 -11.19
CA ASN A 401 1.10 -16.65 -10.19
C ASN A 401 -0.38 -16.39 -10.54
N THR A 402 -0.67 -16.13 -11.82
CA THR A 402 -2.03 -15.89 -12.30
C THR A 402 -2.86 -17.17 -12.24
N GLU A 403 -2.27 -18.32 -12.55
CA GLU A 403 -2.92 -19.64 -12.39
C GLU A 403 -3.25 -19.93 -10.93
N GLU A 404 -2.35 -19.61 -10.00
CA GLU A 404 -2.59 -19.72 -8.57
C GLU A 404 -3.72 -18.78 -8.11
N LEU A 405 -3.77 -17.53 -8.60
CA LEU A 405 -4.88 -16.61 -8.30
C LEU A 405 -6.23 -17.17 -8.76
N ILE A 406 -6.29 -17.82 -9.93
CA ILE A 406 -7.51 -18.50 -10.41
C ILE A 406 -7.94 -19.60 -9.42
N GLU A 407 -7.01 -20.38 -8.89
CA GLU A 407 -7.30 -21.38 -7.86
C GLU A 407 -7.82 -20.73 -6.57
N LEU A 408 -7.16 -19.67 -6.09
CA LEU A 408 -7.50 -18.99 -4.85
C LEU A 408 -8.90 -18.38 -4.90
N VAL A 409 -9.31 -17.78 -6.02
CA VAL A 409 -10.68 -17.24 -6.16
C VAL A 409 -11.73 -18.34 -6.05
N ASN A 410 -11.39 -19.58 -6.43
CA ASN A 410 -12.26 -20.74 -6.33
C ASN A 410 -12.19 -21.46 -4.97
N SER A 411 -11.37 -20.99 -4.02
CA SER A 411 -11.21 -21.61 -2.69
C SER A 411 -12.46 -21.50 -1.80
N GLY A 412 -13.32 -20.51 -2.07
CA GLY A 412 -14.48 -20.17 -1.24
C GLY A 412 -14.14 -19.33 0.00
N VAL A 413 -12.92 -18.80 0.10
CA VAL A 413 -12.50 -17.81 1.11
C VAL A 413 -12.40 -16.44 0.45
N GLU A 414 -13.03 -15.44 1.06
CA GLU A 414 -12.93 -14.04 0.63
C GLU A 414 -11.63 -13.42 1.13
N PHE A 415 -10.56 -13.60 0.34
CA PHE A 415 -9.22 -13.12 0.66
C PHE A 415 -8.90 -11.74 0.05
N MET A 416 -9.76 -11.19 -0.79
CA MET A 416 -9.56 -9.88 -1.43
C MET A 416 -10.88 -9.11 -1.57
N ALA A 417 -10.79 -7.78 -1.63
CA ALA A 417 -11.94 -6.92 -1.91
C ALA A 417 -12.37 -7.03 -3.38
N ILE A 418 -13.60 -7.47 -3.60
CA ILE A 418 -14.30 -7.45 -4.89
C ILE A 418 -15.69 -6.83 -4.71
N THR A 419 -16.25 -6.29 -5.79
CA THR A 419 -17.60 -5.71 -5.78
C THR A 419 -18.50 -6.29 -6.85
N ASP A 420 -19.77 -6.51 -6.48
CA ASP A 420 -20.87 -6.85 -7.38
C ASP A 420 -21.64 -5.60 -7.86
N GLN A 421 -21.29 -4.40 -7.37
CA GLN A 421 -21.93 -3.12 -7.71
C GLN A 421 -21.30 -2.42 -8.92
N GLY A 422 -20.34 -3.07 -9.58
CA GLY A 422 -19.60 -2.55 -10.72
C GLY A 422 -18.15 -2.20 -10.37
N GLU A 423 -17.25 -2.55 -11.28
CA GLU A 423 -15.82 -2.29 -11.13
C GLU A 423 -15.53 -0.78 -11.17
N THR A 424 -14.65 -0.32 -10.27
CA THR A 424 -14.20 1.07 -10.20
C THR A 424 -12.68 1.07 -10.00
N PRO A 425 -11.93 2.13 -10.35
CA PRO A 425 -10.48 2.18 -10.17
C PRO A 425 -9.93 1.77 -8.80
N LEU A 426 -10.77 1.75 -7.76
CA LEU A 426 -10.40 1.41 -6.39
C LEU A 426 -10.64 -0.07 -6.02
N ILE A 427 -11.52 -0.78 -6.73
CA ILE A 427 -11.94 -2.14 -6.39
C ILE A 427 -12.18 -2.99 -7.64
N TYR A 428 -11.77 -4.26 -7.62
CA TYR A 428 -12.00 -5.19 -8.73
C TYR A 428 -13.48 -5.63 -8.80
N GLY A 429 -13.98 -5.88 -10.01
CA GLY A 429 -15.32 -6.42 -10.21
C GLY A 429 -15.42 -7.92 -9.94
N SER A 430 -16.65 -8.43 -9.84
CA SER A 430 -16.93 -9.87 -9.70
C SER A 430 -16.46 -10.72 -10.88
N ASN A 431 -16.18 -10.10 -12.03
CA ASN A 431 -15.58 -10.71 -13.22
C ASN A 431 -14.05 -10.90 -13.10
N PHE A 432 -13.43 -10.56 -11.97
CA PHE A 432 -11.97 -10.65 -11.77
C PHE A 432 -11.39 -12.00 -12.24
N ALA A 433 -11.95 -13.13 -11.79
CA ALA A 433 -11.48 -14.45 -12.18
C ALA A 433 -11.61 -14.73 -13.68
N ASP A 434 -12.68 -14.25 -14.31
CA ASP A 434 -12.94 -14.46 -15.74
C ASP A 434 -11.93 -13.70 -16.63
N LEU A 435 -11.31 -12.64 -16.10
CA LEU A 435 -10.33 -11.82 -16.79
C LEU A 435 -8.89 -12.35 -16.68
N LEU A 436 -8.58 -13.16 -15.68
CA LEU A 436 -7.22 -13.71 -15.47
C LEU A 436 -6.70 -14.58 -16.64
N PRO A 437 -7.52 -15.46 -17.28
CA PRO A 437 -7.08 -16.20 -18.46
C PRO A 437 -6.65 -15.30 -19.61
N ARG A 438 -7.32 -14.14 -19.79
CA ARG A 438 -6.96 -13.17 -20.82
C ARG A 438 -5.58 -12.57 -20.58
N ARG A 439 -5.25 -12.30 -19.32
CA ARG A 439 -3.91 -11.83 -18.91
C ARG A 439 -2.83 -12.83 -19.31
N ILE A 440 -3.04 -14.13 -19.02
CA ILE A 440 -2.11 -15.21 -19.38
C ILE A 440 -1.91 -15.26 -20.90
N GLU A 441 -3.01 -15.27 -21.67
CA GLU A 441 -2.96 -15.32 -23.13
C GLU A 441 -2.10 -14.18 -23.71
N LEU A 442 -2.31 -12.95 -23.21
CA LEU A 442 -1.55 -11.78 -23.67
C LEU A 442 -0.07 -11.88 -23.30
N MET A 443 0.25 -12.31 -22.08
CA MET A 443 1.65 -12.51 -21.66
C MET A 443 2.35 -13.59 -22.49
N GLN A 444 1.67 -14.69 -22.81
CA GLN A 444 2.23 -15.74 -23.66
C GLN A 444 2.46 -15.26 -25.09
N LYS A 445 1.47 -14.57 -25.68
CA LYS A 445 1.52 -14.11 -27.06
C LYS A 445 2.58 -13.03 -27.29
N HIS A 446 2.79 -12.17 -26.30
CA HIS A 446 3.68 -11.01 -26.40
C HIS A 446 4.97 -11.17 -25.60
N ARG A 447 5.31 -12.39 -25.14
CA ARG A 447 6.55 -12.66 -24.39
C ARG A 447 7.80 -12.27 -25.19
N ASP A 448 7.79 -12.51 -26.50
CA ASP A 448 8.96 -12.31 -27.37
C ASP A 448 9.02 -10.92 -28.02
N ASP A 449 8.09 -10.02 -27.68
CA ASP A 449 8.12 -8.65 -28.18
C ASP A 449 9.43 -7.96 -27.77
N GLU A 450 9.98 -7.11 -28.65
CA GLU A 450 11.19 -6.36 -28.32
C GLU A 450 10.91 -5.36 -27.19
N PRO A 451 11.65 -5.41 -26.05
CA PRO A 451 11.43 -4.50 -24.93
C PRO A 451 11.55 -3.03 -25.34
N PHE A 452 10.55 -2.21 -24.99
CA PHE A 452 10.48 -0.82 -25.47
C PHE A 452 9.59 0.07 -24.60
N ILE A 453 9.96 1.36 -24.54
CA ILE A 453 9.19 2.45 -23.93
C ILE A 453 9.22 3.64 -24.90
N ASP A 454 8.06 4.21 -25.22
CA ASP A 454 7.99 5.48 -25.96
C ASP A 454 8.28 6.67 -25.04
N HIS A 455 9.47 7.27 -25.17
CA HIS A 455 9.85 8.45 -24.40
C HIS A 455 9.06 9.72 -24.74
N ASN A 456 8.32 9.74 -25.86
CA ASN A 456 7.43 10.84 -26.24
C ASN A 456 5.95 10.51 -26.01
N TYR A 457 5.65 9.46 -25.22
CA TYR A 457 4.28 8.98 -25.00
C TYR A 457 3.35 10.10 -24.52
N VAL A 458 3.81 10.89 -23.54
CA VAL A 458 3.01 11.96 -22.93
C VAL A 458 2.67 13.03 -23.95
N GLU A 459 3.65 13.52 -24.70
CA GLU A 459 3.48 14.56 -25.73
C GLU A 459 2.60 14.05 -26.87
N ARG A 460 2.83 12.82 -27.33
CA ARG A 460 2.05 12.21 -28.41
C ARG A 460 0.59 12.05 -28.00
N LYS A 461 0.31 11.51 -26.81
CA LYS A 461 -1.06 11.33 -26.31
C LYS A 461 -1.75 12.64 -25.98
N ALA A 462 -1.03 13.65 -25.51
CA ALA A 462 -1.58 14.98 -25.35
C ALA A 462 -1.97 15.59 -26.71
N GLY A 463 -1.17 15.37 -27.76
CA GLY A 463 -1.44 15.84 -29.11
C GLY A 463 -2.61 15.14 -29.82
N GLU A 464 -2.89 13.87 -29.53
CA GLU A 464 -4.05 13.12 -30.07
C GLU A 464 -5.41 13.64 -29.55
N MET A 465 -5.41 14.39 -28.44
CA MET A 465 -6.60 14.93 -27.79
C MET A 465 -6.96 16.36 -28.25
N ILE A 466 -6.13 16.97 -29.11
CA ILE A 466 -6.32 18.28 -29.74
C ILE A 466 -6.83 18.06 -31.17
#